data_AF-A0A2S9FP32-F1
#
_entry.id   AF-A0A2S9FP32-F1
#
_cell.length_a   1.000
_cell.length_b   1.000
_cell.length_c   1.000
_cell.angle_alpha   90.00
_cell.angle_beta   90.00
_cell.angle_gamma   90.00
#
_symmetry.space_group_name_H-M   'P 1'
#
loop_
_entity.id
_entity.type
_entity.pdbx_description
1 polymer ?
#
loop_
_entity_poly.entity_id
_entity_poly.type
_entity_poly.pdbx_seq_one_letter_code
_entity_poly.pdbx_strand_id
1 'polypeptide(L)'
;YTQRKRMESHGVLVVGPNAAFLSHIGRVLPSLGETNVVFLTTGDLAPGVHVSAEDTPEAATAKGSLKILDVLVAAVADRQRVPENPLPIDLSDVSVTIGADIAHWAIQEARATDLP
;
A
#
# COMPACT_ATOMS: atom_id res chain seq x y z
N TYR A 1 -5.48 -35.25 -3.06
CA TYR A 1 -6.79 -35.32 -2.38
C TYR A 1 -6.69 -34.99 -0.87
N THR A 2 -5.62 -34.33 -0.40
CA THR A 2 -5.25 -34.33 1.04
C THR A 2 -5.40 -32.97 1.75
N GLN A 3 -5.93 -31.92 1.09
CA GLN A 3 -6.00 -30.57 1.69
C GLN A 3 -7.39 -29.92 1.71
N ARG A 4 -8.48 -30.68 1.50
CA ARG A 4 -9.83 -30.09 1.42
C ARG A 4 -10.27 -29.38 2.71
N LYS A 5 -10.00 -29.95 3.89
CA LYS A 5 -10.44 -29.41 5.20
C LYS A 5 -9.83 -28.06 5.61
N ARG A 6 -8.69 -27.64 5.04
CA ARG A 6 -8.04 -26.35 5.37
C ARG A 6 -8.55 -25.18 4.51
N MET A 7 -9.13 -25.49 3.34
CA MET A 7 -9.64 -24.52 2.38
C MET A 7 -11.11 -24.15 2.62
N GLU A 8 -11.88 -25.00 3.32
CA GLU A 8 -13.30 -24.74 3.60
C GLU A 8 -13.53 -23.49 4.49
N SER A 9 -12.51 -22.99 5.20
CA SER A 9 -12.59 -21.77 6.01
C SER A 9 -11.85 -20.55 5.42
N HIS A 10 -11.06 -20.71 4.35
CA HIS A 10 -10.24 -19.65 3.77
C HIS A 10 -10.43 -19.65 2.25
N GLY A 11 -10.87 -18.53 1.69
CA GLY A 11 -10.98 -18.37 0.24
C GLY A 11 -9.63 -18.48 -0.47
N VAL A 12 -9.67 -18.78 -1.77
CA VAL A 12 -8.49 -18.89 -2.64
C VAL A 12 -8.39 -17.62 -3.49
N LEU A 13 -7.24 -16.93 -3.43
CA LEU A 13 -6.92 -15.83 -4.35
C LEU A 13 -6.07 -16.37 -5.51
N VAL A 14 -6.56 -16.20 -6.73
CA VAL A 14 -5.85 -16.52 -7.96
C VAL A 14 -5.43 -15.22 -8.63
N VAL A 15 -4.12 -14.99 -8.71
CA VAL A 15 -3.54 -13.82 -9.41
C VAL A 15 -3.01 -14.25 -10.77
N GLY A 16 -3.42 -13.55 -11.82
CA GLY A 16 -3.05 -13.86 -13.20
C GLY A 16 -2.51 -12.64 -13.95
N PRO A 17 -1.86 -12.87 -15.10
CA PRO A 17 -1.22 -11.81 -15.87
C PRO A 17 -2.22 -10.90 -16.59
N ASN A 18 -3.43 -11.37 -16.88
CA ASN A 18 -4.51 -10.59 -17.51
C ASN A 18 -5.88 -11.28 -17.34
N ALA A 19 -6.95 -10.52 -17.62
CA ALA A 19 -8.33 -10.98 -17.48
C ALA A 19 -8.69 -12.16 -18.39
N ALA A 20 -8.14 -12.22 -19.62
CA ALA A 20 -8.42 -13.32 -20.56
C ALA A 20 -7.89 -14.66 -20.03
N PHE A 21 -6.65 -14.65 -19.49
CA PHE A 21 -6.06 -15.81 -18.83
C PHE A 21 -6.90 -16.25 -17.63
N LEU A 22 -7.30 -15.31 -16.76
CA LEU A 22 -8.12 -15.63 -15.59
C LEU A 22 -9.49 -16.20 -15.97
N SER A 23 -10.12 -15.68 -17.03
CA SER A 23 -11.37 -16.24 -17.57
C SER A 23 -11.19 -17.67 -18.07
N HIS A 24 -10.07 -17.97 -18.72
CA HIS A 24 -9.74 -19.33 -19.15
C HIS A 24 -9.56 -20.25 -17.94
N ILE A 25 -8.78 -19.83 -16.94
CA ILE A 25 -8.54 -20.60 -15.71
C ILE A 25 -9.85 -20.87 -14.96
N GLY A 26 -10.75 -19.88 -14.86
CA GLY A 26 -12.05 -20.05 -14.23
C GLY A 26 -12.93 -21.13 -14.88
N ARG A 27 -12.77 -21.38 -16.19
CA ARG A 27 -13.51 -22.44 -16.91
C ARG A 27 -12.92 -23.83 -16.70
N VAL A 28 -11.62 -23.93 -16.43
CA VAL A 28 -10.89 -25.20 -16.31
C VAL A 28 -10.64 -25.61 -14.86
N LEU A 29 -11.14 -24.84 -13.89
CA LEU A 29 -11.20 -25.24 -12.49
C LEU A 29 -12.62 -25.77 -12.16
N PRO A 30 -13.02 -26.98 -12.60
CA PRO A 30 -14.25 -27.58 -12.14
C PRO A 30 -14.10 -27.91 -10.66
N SER A 31 -14.85 -27.17 -9.84
CA SER A 31 -15.18 -27.55 -8.47
C SER A 31 -13.97 -27.75 -7.54
N LEU A 32 -13.09 -26.75 -7.41
CA LEU A 32 -12.32 -26.58 -6.17
C LEU A 32 -13.30 -26.20 -5.05
N GLY A 33 -13.96 -27.19 -4.45
CA GLY A 33 -14.75 -27.07 -3.22
C GLY A 33 -15.41 -25.71 -3.00
N GLU A 34 -16.50 -25.47 -3.72
CA GLU A 34 -17.53 -24.44 -3.51
C GLU A 34 -17.24 -23.38 -2.43
N THR A 35 -16.93 -22.14 -2.86
CA THR A 35 -17.74 -20.91 -2.60
C THR A 35 -16.87 -19.65 -2.62
N ASN A 36 -15.55 -19.73 -2.39
CA ASN A 36 -14.74 -18.52 -2.18
C ASN A 36 -13.45 -18.48 -3.02
N VAL A 37 -13.56 -18.31 -4.35
CA VAL A 37 -12.38 -18.04 -5.21
C VAL A 37 -12.47 -16.61 -5.74
N VAL A 38 -11.42 -15.82 -5.54
CA VAL A 38 -11.28 -14.46 -6.08
C VAL A 38 -10.21 -14.47 -7.16
N PHE A 39 -10.52 -13.91 -8.32
CA PHE A 39 -9.59 -13.76 -9.44
C PHE A 39 -9.23 -12.29 -9.60
N LEU A 40 -7.95 -11.96 -9.58
CA LEU A 40 -7.45 -10.58 -9.73
C LEU A 40 -6.21 -10.56 -10.63
N THR A 41 -5.97 -9.44 -11.31
CA THR A 41 -4.65 -9.15 -11.88
C THR A 41 -3.81 -8.38 -10.89
N THR A 42 -2.51 -8.22 -11.17
CA THR A 42 -1.64 -7.34 -10.36
C THR A 42 -2.12 -5.89 -10.32
N GLY A 43 -2.83 -5.44 -11.37
CA GLY A 43 -3.44 -4.12 -11.44
C GLY A 43 -4.69 -3.95 -10.58
N ASP A 44 -5.20 -5.02 -9.97
CA ASP A 44 -6.44 -5.04 -9.17
C ASP A 44 -6.20 -5.29 -7.68
N LEU A 45 -4.94 -5.39 -7.23
CA LEU A 45 -4.62 -5.78 -5.86
C LEU A 45 -5.01 -4.71 -4.82
N ALA A 46 -5.09 -3.44 -5.24
CA ALA A 46 -5.53 -2.35 -4.39
C ALA A 46 -7.07 -2.18 -4.48
N PRO A 47 -7.81 -2.18 -3.35
CA PRO A 47 -9.27 -2.05 -3.36
C PRO A 47 -9.75 -0.80 -4.11
N GLY A 48 -10.67 -0.98 -5.05
CA GLY A 48 -11.25 0.12 -5.83
C GLY A 48 -10.34 0.70 -6.91
N VAL A 49 -9.17 0.09 -7.15
CA VAL A 49 -8.22 0.54 -8.18
C VAL A 49 -8.13 -0.51 -9.28
N HIS A 50 -8.23 -0.05 -10.54
CA HIS A 50 -7.97 -0.87 -11.72
C HIS A 50 -6.86 -0.20 -12.54
N VAL A 51 -5.66 -0.75 -12.48
CA VAL A 51 -4.49 -0.19 -13.19
C VAL A 51 -4.40 -0.80 -14.59
N SER A 52 -4.49 0.06 -15.61
CA SER A 52 -4.21 -0.29 -17.01
C SER A 52 -2.92 0.32 -17.55
N ALA A 53 -2.26 1.18 -16.76
CA ALA A 53 -0.99 1.80 -17.13
C ALA A 53 0.15 0.79 -16.98
N GLU A 54 1.05 0.78 -17.96
CA GLU A 54 2.27 -0.03 -17.93
C GLU A 54 3.48 0.84 -17.60
N ASP A 55 4.31 0.35 -16.68
CA ASP A 55 5.61 0.94 -16.38
C ASP A 55 6.62 0.57 -17.47
N THR A 56 7.64 1.42 -17.65
CA THR A 56 8.79 1.03 -18.47
C THR A 56 9.51 -0.16 -17.83
N PRO A 57 10.25 -0.97 -18.60
CA PRO A 57 10.98 -2.13 -18.06
C PRO A 57 11.91 -1.77 -16.89
N GLU A 58 12.56 -0.60 -16.96
CA GLU A 58 13.46 -0.09 -15.94
C GLU A 58 12.69 0.27 -14.65
N ALA A 59 11.56 0.97 -14.79
CA ALA A 59 10.72 1.35 -13.67
C ALA A 59 10.10 0.13 -12.98
N ALA A 60 9.58 -0.83 -13.76
CA ALA A 60 9.02 -2.07 -13.24
C ALA A 60 10.07 -2.88 -12.47
N THR A 61 11.31 -2.96 -12.98
CA THR A 61 12.40 -3.66 -12.31
C THR A 61 12.77 -3.00 -10.97
N ALA A 62 12.86 -1.66 -10.95
CA ALA A 62 13.17 -0.93 -9.73
C ALA A 62 12.04 -1.07 -8.68
N LYS A 63 10.79 -0.84 -9.09
CA LYS A 63 9.60 -0.89 -8.22
C LYS A 63 9.27 -2.31 -7.74
N GLY A 64 9.56 -3.33 -8.53
CA GLY A 64 9.30 -4.74 -8.20
C GLY A 64 10.32 -5.37 -7.23
N SER A 65 11.34 -4.61 -6.80
CA SER A 65 12.39 -5.10 -5.90
C SER A 65 12.16 -4.60 -4.46
N LEU A 66 12.68 -5.33 -3.46
CA LEU A 66 12.61 -4.90 -2.06
C LEU A 66 13.30 -3.54 -1.78
N LYS A 67 14.21 -3.09 -2.66
CA LYS A 67 14.84 -1.76 -2.56
C LYS A 67 13.82 -0.62 -2.68
N ILE A 68 12.63 -0.87 -3.25
CA ILE A 68 11.57 0.14 -3.30
C ILE A 68 11.09 0.55 -1.91
N LEU A 69 11.26 -0.32 -0.90
CA LEU A 69 10.85 -0.03 0.47
C LEU A 69 11.64 1.14 1.04
N ASP A 70 12.96 1.18 0.81
CA ASP A 70 13.82 2.29 1.26
C ASP A 70 13.39 3.62 0.61
N VAL A 71 13.02 3.56 -0.68
CA VAL A 71 12.50 4.72 -1.42
C VAL A 71 11.17 5.19 -0.83
N LEU A 72 10.25 4.28 -0.52
CA LEU A 72 8.96 4.62 0.09
C LEU A 72 9.12 5.22 1.48
N VAL A 73 10.01 4.64 2.31
CA VAL A 73 10.34 5.18 3.64
C VAL A 73 10.90 6.60 3.52
N ALA A 74 11.87 6.81 2.63
CA ALA A 74 12.45 8.13 2.39
C ALA A 74 11.40 9.13 1.86
N ALA A 75 10.53 8.70 0.95
CA ALA A 75 9.48 9.55 0.38
C ALA A 75 8.42 9.96 1.41
N VAL A 76 8.05 9.06 2.34
CA VAL A 76 7.16 9.39 3.46
C VAL A 76 7.85 10.34 4.43
N ALA A 77 9.11 10.11 4.76
CA ALA A 77 9.90 10.98 5.64
C ALA A 77 10.04 12.41 5.06
N ASP A 78 10.21 12.56 3.74
CA ASP A 78 10.27 13.87 3.07
C ASP A 78 8.97 14.68 3.20
N ARG A 79 7.83 14.04 3.46
CA ARG A 79 6.57 14.75 3.72
C ARG A 79 6.49 15.33 5.13
N GLN A 80 7.33 14.86 6.06
CA GLN A 80 7.41 15.37 7.44
C GLN A 80 8.35 16.57 7.48
N ARG A 81 7.87 17.72 7.01
CA ARG A 81 8.68 18.94 6.85
C ARG A 81 8.53 19.88 8.03
N VAL A 82 9.62 20.59 8.28
CA VAL A 82 9.66 21.71 9.20
C VAL A 82 9.20 22.98 8.48
N PRO A 83 8.44 23.87 9.14
CA PRO A 83 8.09 25.16 8.55
C PRO A 83 9.34 25.95 8.16
N GLU A 84 9.40 26.44 6.93
CA GLU A 84 10.50 27.29 6.45
C GLU A 84 10.52 28.65 7.17
N ASN A 85 9.33 29.14 7.53
CA ASN A 85 9.14 30.34 8.34
C ASN A 85 8.30 29.99 9.56
N PRO A 86 8.54 30.64 10.73
CA PRO A 86 7.75 30.39 11.92
C PRO A 86 6.25 30.60 11.65
N LEU A 87 5.42 29.64 12.06
CA LEU A 87 3.99 29.65 11.80
C LEU A 87 3.24 30.16 13.05
N PRO A 88 2.58 31.34 12.98
CA PRO A 88 1.72 31.78 14.08
C PRO A 88 0.42 30.98 14.06
N ILE A 89 0.01 30.50 15.25
CA ILE A 89 -1.27 29.86 15.50
C ILE A 89 -2.02 30.70 16.52
N ASP A 90 -3.13 31.28 16.07
CA ASP A 90 -4.00 32.07 16.92
C ASP A 90 -4.96 31.14 17.67
N LEU A 91 -4.85 31.13 18.99
CA LEU A 91 -5.79 30.53 19.92
C LEU A 91 -6.65 31.64 20.53
N SER A 92 -7.76 31.26 21.17
CA SER A 92 -8.79 32.19 21.65
C SER A 92 -8.24 33.37 22.46
N ASP A 93 -7.18 33.15 23.26
CA ASP A 93 -6.61 34.14 24.16
C ASP A 93 -5.09 34.35 23.99
N VAL A 94 -4.43 33.63 23.06
CA VAL A 94 -2.97 33.68 22.88
C VAL A 94 -2.57 33.31 21.45
N SER A 95 -1.53 33.95 20.91
CA SER A 95 -0.90 33.51 19.67
C SER A 95 0.39 32.74 20.00
N VAL A 96 0.51 31.52 19.48
CA VAL A 96 1.68 30.65 19.66
C VAL A 96 2.41 30.52 18.33
N THR A 97 3.72 30.72 18.34
CA THR A 97 4.55 30.55 17.14
C THR A 97 5.17 29.16 17.14
N ILE A 98 4.89 28.36 16.09
CA ILE A 98 5.58 27.11 15.84
C ILE A 98 6.84 27.40 15.02
N GLY A 99 7.99 27.31 15.69
CA GLY A 99 9.31 27.37 15.08
C GLY A 99 9.84 26.01 14.62
N ALA A 100 11.01 26.05 14.00
CA ALA A 100 11.69 24.86 13.48
C ALA A 100 12.07 23.85 14.59
N ASP A 101 12.39 24.37 15.77
CA ASP A 101 12.71 23.61 16.98
C ASP A 101 11.52 22.77 17.46
N ILE A 102 10.34 23.39 17.59
CA ILE A 102 9.11 22.72 18.03
C ILE A 102 8.70 21.66 17.01
N ALA A 103 8.75 21.99 15.71
CA ALA A 103 8.41 21.06 14.65
C ALA A 103 9.37 19.87 14.59
N HIS A 104 10.67 20.09 14.74
CA HIS A 104 11.66 19.00 14.80
C HIS A 104 11.39 18.06 15.98
N TRP A 105 11.18 18.61 17.17
CA TRP A 105 10.87 17.81 18.35
C TRP A 105 9.60 16.98 18.13
N ALA A 106 8.53 17.60 17.64
CA ALA A 106 7.25 16.90 17.39
C ALA A 106 7.39 15.77 16.36
N ILE A 107 8.17 15.97 15.28
CA ILE A 107 8.42 14.92 14.27
C ILE A 107 9.19 13.74 14.89
N GLN A 108 10.22 14.02 15.69
CA GLN A 108 11.01 12.96 16.32
C GLN A 108 10.20 12.18 17.36
N GLU A 109 9.41 12.89 18.16
CA GLU A 109 8.51 12.28 19.14
C GLU A 109 7.49 11.38 18.44
N ALA A 110 6.84 11.87 17.37
CA ALA A 110 5.89 11.09 16.59
C ALA A 110 6.53 9.80 16.02
N ARG A 111 7.75 9.90 15.46
CA ARG A 111 8.50 8.71 14.98
C ARG A 111 8.81 7.71 16.09
N ALA A 112 9.11 8.18 17.30
CA ALA A 112 9.42 7.32 18.43
C ALA A 112 8.21 6.51 18.93
N THR A 113 6.98 6.91 18.57
CA THR A 113 5.77 6.18 18.99
C THR A 113 5.51 4.90 18.18
N ASP A 114 6.14 4.70 17.02
CA ASP A 114 5.85 3.61 16.07
C ASP A 114 4.35 3.48 15.70
N LEU A 115 3.55 4.53 15.94
CA LEU A 115 2.16 4.61 15.54
C LEU A 115 2.07 5.09 14.08
N PRO A 116 1.13 4.55 13.27
CA PRO A 116 0.92 4.96 11.89
C PRO A 116 0.42 6.41 11.76
#